data_AF-Q1N2I3-F1
#
_entry.id   AF-Q1N2I3-F1
#
_cell.length_a   1.000
_cell.length_b   1.000
_cell.length_c   1.000
_cell.angle_alpha   90.00
_cell.angle_beta   90.00
_cell.angle_gamma   90.00
#
_symmetry.space_group_name_H-M   'P 1'
#
loop_
_entity.id
_entity.type
_entity.pdbx_description
1 polymer ?
#
loop_
_entity_poly.entity_id
_entity_poly.type
_entity_poly.pdbx_seq_one_letter_code
_entity_poly.pdbx_strand_id
1 'polypeptide(L)'
;MKKLVISSLVLLTACSSGTDTDDLQSFVSETLNTQRGRIQPLPEFQPYSAYVYSASALRSPFESPVVFEEMASQMDNAVDAPDESRRKEPLERYTLGELTLVGTLSKSESGALKALIKTFSGSVHTVEEGNYMGKNHGRIINISESKVDLIEVVPNGSGGWISRPHSMGLQASARSGN
;
A
#
# COMPACT_ATOMS: atom_id res chain seq x y z
N MET A 1 58.28 -15.36 -96.75
CA MET A 1 57.63 -14.36 -95.86
C MET A 1 56.17 -14.70 -95.56
N LYS A 2 55.32 -15.00 -96.56
CA LYS A 2 53.88 -15.31 -96.37
C LYS A 2 53.57 -16.54 -95.49
N LYS A 3 54.41 -17.59 -95.53
CA LYS A 3 54.23 -18.81 -94.70
C LYS A 3 54.58 -18.62 -93.21
N LEU A 4 55.43 -17.65 -92.89
CA LEU A 4 55.88 -17.38 -91.51
C LEU A 4 54.82 -16.56 -90.73
N VAL A 5 54.12 -15.66 -91.44
CA VAL A 5 52.98 -14.90 -90.90
C VAL A 5 51.79 -15.82 -90.56
N ILE A 6 51.51 -16.82 -91.40
CA ILE A 6 50.40 -17.77 -91.17
C ILE A 6 50.69 -18.67 -89.96
N SER A 7 51.94 -19.10 -89.76
CA SER A 7 52.32 -19.89 -88.58
C SER A 7 52.22 -19.10 -87.28
N SER A 8 52.54 -17.80 -87.30
CA SER A 8 52.38 -16.93 -86.12
C SER A 8 50.90 -16.77 -85.76
N LEU A 9 50.01 -16.66 -86.73
CA LEU A 9 48.58 -16.42 -86.48
C LEU A 9 47.88 -17.63 -85.82
N VAL A 10 48.31 -18.85 -86.13
CA VAL A 10 47.76 -20.09 -85.53
C VAL A 10 48.23 -20.28 -84.07
N LEU A 11 49.43 -19.80 -83.72
CA LEU A 11 49.93 -19.88 -82.34
C LEU A 11 49.22 -18.90 -81.39
N LEU A 12 48.64 -17.80 -81.90
CA LEU A 12 47.85 -16.87 -81.07
C LEU A 12 46.48 -17.45 -80.67
N THR A 13 45.92 -18.40 -81.41
CA THR A 13 44.61 -19.00 -81.08
C THR A 13 44.71 -20.20 -80.12
N ALA A 14 45.93 -20.64 -79.76
CA ALA A 14 46.14 -21.76 -78.83
C ALA A 14 45.96 -21.39 -77.36
N CYS A 15 45.90 -20.09 -77.01
CA CYS A 15 45.62 -19.63 -75.64
C CYS A 15 44.13 -19.37 -75.35
N SER A 16 43.21 -19.65 -76.28
CA SER A 16 41.77 -19.47 -76.04
C SER A 16 41.07 -20.73 -75.52
N SER A 17 41.80 -21.78 -75.20
CA SER A 17 41.23 -23.02 -74.64
C SER A 17 41.09 -22.92 -73.12
N GLY A 18 39.85 -22.70 -72.67
CA GLY A 18 39.40 -23.17 -71.36
C GLY A 18 39.41 -22.13 -70.24
N THR A 19 38.67 -21.03 -70.40
CA THR A 19 38.09 -20.38 -69.22
C THR A 19 36.79 -21.10 -68.90
N ASP A 20 36.90 -22.27 -68.28
CA ASP A 20 35.79 -23.05 -67.75
C ASP A 20 35.25 -22.32 -66.51
N THR A 21 34.56 -21.20 -66.74
CA THR A 21 34.03 -20.30 -65.69
C THR A 21 32.56 -20.56 -65.39
N ASP A 22 32.01 -21.67 -65.90
CA ASP A 22 30.63 -22.06 -65.67
C ASP A 22 30.38 -22.36 -64.18
N ASP A 23 31.40 -22.82 -63.44
CA ASP A 23 31.33 -23.03 -61.99
C ASP A 23 31.17 -21.71 -61.20
N LEU A 24 31.94 -20.68 -61.58
CA LEU A 24 31.87 -19.35 -60.98
C LEU A 24 30.58 -18.64 -61.36
N GLN A 25 30.14 -18.78 -62.62
CA GLN A 25 28.88 -18.20 -63.07
C GLN A 25 27.68 -18.87 -62.37
N SER A 26 27.70 -20.20 -62.23
CA SER A 26 26.65 -20.92 -61.48
C SER A 26 26.65 -20.54 -60.01
N PHE A 27 27.81 -20.51 -59.34
CA PHE A 27 27.93 -20.09 -57.94
C PHE A 27 27.44 -18.65 -57.70
N VAL A 28 27.81 -17.71 -58.57
CA VAL A 28 27.35 -16.32 -58.49
C VAL A 28 25.83 -16.26 -58.69
N SER A 29 25.28 -16.98 -59.67
CA SER A 29 23.84 -17.00 -59.92
C SER A 29 23.03 -17.59 -58.77
N GLU A 30 23.54 -18.64 -58.13
CA GLU A 30 22.93 -19.29 -56.97
C GLU A 30 23.00 -18.40 -55.72
N THR A 31 24.14 -17.74 -55.50
CA THR A 31 24.33 -16.82 -54.38
C THR A 31 23.44 -15.58 -54.52
N LEU A 32 23.26 -15.07 -55.73
CA LEU A 32 22.36 -13.93 -56.00
C LEU A 32 20.88 -14.30 -55.88
N ASN A 33 20.49 -15.52 -56.26
CA ASN A 33 19.12 -16.00 -56.19
C ASN A 33 18.71 -16.53 -54.80
N THR A 34 19.68 -16.73 -53.91
CA THR A 34 19.41 -17.09 -52.51
C THR A 34 18.71 -15.92 -51.81
N GLN A 35 17.41 -16.07 -51.58
CA GLN A 35 16.60 -15.05 -50.92
C GLN A 35 17.15 -14.77 -49.51
N ARG A 36 17.54 -13.52 -49.27
CA ARG A 36 17.87 -13.06 -47.91
C ARG A 36 16.61 -13.17 -47.06
N GLY A 37 16.66 -14.00 -46.02
CA GLY A 37 15.55 -14.18 -45.09
C GLY A 37 15.05 -12.84 -44.54
N ARG A 38 13.77 -12.78 -44.17
CA ARG A 38 13.15 -11.54 -43.66
C ARG A 38 13.88 -11.09 -42.40
N ILE A 39 14.59 -9.97 -42.49
CA ILE A 39 15.21 -9.33 -41.32
C ILE A 39 14.07 -8.89 -40.41
N GLN A 40 14.13 -9.26 -39.14
CA GLN A 40 13.13 -8.81 -38.16
C GLN A 40 13.17 -7.28 -38.12
N PRO A 41 12.02 -6.60 -38.24
CA PRO A 41 11.99 -5.15 -38.12
C PRO A 41 12.55 -4.75 -36.75
N LEU A 42 13.17 -3.56 -36.69
CA LEU A 42 13.59 -3.03 -35.40
C LEU A 42 12.37 -2.92 -34.49
N PRO A 43 12.51 -3.27 -33.20
CA PRO A 43 11.43 -3.16 -32.25
C PRO A 43 10.93 -1.71 -32.18
N GLU A 44 9.62 -1.53 -32.14
CA GLU A 44 9.03 -0.20 -32.00
C GLU A 44 9.29 0.33 -30.60
N PHE A 45 9.89 1.52 -30.52
CA PHE A 45 10.06 2.24 -29.27
C PHE A 45 8.70 2.60 -28.70
N GLN A 46 8.38 2.06 -27.53
CA GLN A 46 7.19 2.46 -26.77
C GLN A 46 7.43 3.85 -26.17
N PRO A 47 6.60 4.86 -26.49
CA PRO A 47 6.76 6.18 -25.90
C PRO A 47 6.55 6.10 -24.38
N TYR A 48 7.43 6.77 -23.64
CA TYR A 48 7.31 6.91 -22.20
C TYR A 48 6.03 7.69 -21.85
N SER A 49 5.08 7.06 -21.18
CA SER A 49 3.92 7.76 -20.62
C SER A 49 4.32 8.38 -19.28
N ALA A 50 4.46 9.70 -19.26
CA ALA A 50 4.65 10.42 -18.01
C ALA A 50 3.41 10.22 -17.14
N TYR A 51 3.59 9.58 -15.97
CA TYR A 51 2.52 9.43 -15.00
C TYR A 51 2.24 10.81 -14.38
N VAL A 52 1.09 11.40 -14.70
CA VAL A 52 0.67 12.65 -14.08
C VAL A 52 0.19 12.34 -12.66
N TYR A 53 0.96 12.77 -11.66
CA TYR A 53 0.61 12.59 -10.26
C TYR A 53 -0.53 13.54 -9.88
N SER A 54 -1.75 13.03 -9.84
CA SER A 54 -2.97 13.78 -9.49
C SER A 54 -3.22 13.91 -7.99
N ALA A 55 -2.32 13.41 -7.13
CA ALA A 55 -2.56 13.40 -5.68
C ALA A 55 -2.49 14.78 -5.02
N SER A 56 -1.96 15.80 -5.72
CA SER A 56 -2.04 17.20 -5.28
C SER A 56 -3.46 17.76 -5.29
N ALA A 57 -4.40 17.13 -6.00
CA ALA A 57 -5.82 17.46 -5.95
C ALA A 57 -6.60 16.63 -4.90
N LEU A 58 -5.95 15.65 -4.26
CA LEU A 58 -6.55 14.88 -3.17
C LEU A 58 -6.40 15.65 -1.85
N ARG A 59 -7.35 15.40 -0.94
CA ARG A 59 -7.27 15.91 0.42
C ARG A 59 -5.93 15.51 1.06
N SER A 60 -5.32 16.43 1.80
CA SER A 60 -4.06 16.16 2.49
C SER A 60 -4.21 14.92 3.39
N PRO A 61 -3.28 13.94 3.32
CA PRO A 61 -3.31 12.78 4.21
C PRO A 61 -3.04 13.15 5.69
N PHE A 62 -2.63 14.39 5.96
CA PHE A 62 -2.38 14.92 7.30
C PHE A 62 -3.51 15.83 7.80
N GLU A 63 -4.53 16.08 6.98
CA GLU A 63 -5.74 16.73 7.48
C GLU A 63 -6.56 15.75 8.31
N SER A 64 -6.84 16.15 9.56
CA SER A 64 -7.70 15.38 10.46
C SER A 64 -9.06 15.10 9.80
N PRO A 65 -9.63 13.88 9.90
CA PRO A 65 -10.99 13.62 9.44
C PRO A 65 -11.98 14.63 10.01
N VAL A 66 -12.89 15.15 9.18
CA VAL A 66 -13.88 16.18 9.59
C VAL A 66 -14.71 15.74 10.79
N VAL A 67 -14.96 14.42 10.91
CA VAL A 67 -15.64 13.79 12.05
C VAL A 67 -14.90 14.01 13.37
N PHE A 68 -13.57 14.05 13.35
CA PHE A 68 -12.75 14.28 14.56
C PHE A 68 -12.78 15.75 14.98
N GLU A 69 -12.85 16.66 14.01
CA GLU A 69 -12.92 18.10 14.25
C GLU A 69 -14.29 18.52 14.79
N GLU A 70 -15.37 17.87 14.36
CA GLU A 70 -16.72 18.08 14.88
C GLU A 70 -16.87 17.56 16.34
N MET A 71 -16.19 16.47 16.69
CA MET A 71 -16.10 16.02 18.10
C MET A 71 -15.20 16.92 18.97
N ALA A 72 -14.10 17.44 18.41
CA ALA A 72 -13.16 18.29 19.15
C ALA A 72 -13.63 19.75 19.32
N SER A 73 -14.40 20.28 18.37
CA SER A 73 -14.87 21.69 18.37
C SER A 73 -16.08 21.95 19.28
N GLN A 74 -16.80 20.92 19.70
CA GLN A 74 -17.96 21.06 20.61
C GLN A 74 -17.58 21.09 22.10
N MET A 75 -16.31 20.87 22.45
CA MET A 75 -15.88 20.79 23.85
C MET A 75 -14.96 21.96 24.19
N ASP A 76 -15.49 22.89 24.97
CA ASP A 76 -14.67 23.84 25.73
C ASP A 76 -13.64 23.00 26.50
N ASN A 77 -12.35 23.15 26.17
CA ASN A 77 -11.34 22.18 26.61
C ASN A 77 -11.23 22.15 28.14
N ALA A 78 -11.62 23.23 28.82
CA ALA A 78 -11.68 23.29 30.27
C ALA A 78 -12.91 22.55 30.80
N VAL A 79 -12.68 21.55 31.64
CA VAL A 79 -13.73 20.79 32.32
C VAL A 79 -13.58 20.90 33.83
N ASP A 80 -14.64 20.57 34.56
CA ASP A 80 -14.59 20.45 36.01
C ASP A 80 -13.66 19.32 36.44
N ALA A 81 -13.18 19.40 37.69
CA ALA A 81 -12.41 18.34 38.29
C ALA A 81 -13.18 17.01 38.28
N PRO A 82 -12.48 15.87 38.10
CA PRO A 82 -13.14 14.57 38.16
C PRO A 82 -13.76 14.35 39.54
N ASP A 83 -14.96 13.79 39.58
CA ASP A 83 -15.61 13.42 40.82
C ASP A 83 -14.83 12.29 41.52
N GLU A 84 -14.16 12.62 42.62
CA GLU A 84 -13.43 11.66 43.45
C GLU A 84 -14.31 10.96 44.50
N SER A 85 -15.52 11.47 44.73
CA SER A 85 -16.44 10.95 45.75
C SER A 85 -17.18 9.69 45.29
N ARG A 86 -17.28 9.47 43.97
CA ARG A 86 -17.90 8.28 43.41
C ARG A 86 -17.10 7.01 43.71
N ARG A 87 -17.80 5.89 43.75
CA ARG A 87 -17.16 4.57 43.80
C ARG A 87 -16.40 4.32 42.49
N LYS A 88 -15.11 4.01 42.60
CA LYS A 88 -14.28 3.65 41.44
C LYS A 88 -14.65 2.27 40.89
N GLU A 89 -14.64 2.17 39.57
CA GLU A 89 -14.83 0.94 38.82
C GLU A 89 -13.53 0.12 38.77
N PRO A 90 -13.60 -1.21 38.55
CA PRO A 90 -12.43 -2.07 38.55
C PRO A 90 -11.37 -1.69 37.51
N LEU A 91 -11.78 -1.11 36.37
CA LEU A 91 -10.88 -0.77 35.26
C LEU A 91 -10.12 0.55 35.44
N GLU A 92 -10.47 1.35 36.45
CA GLU A 92 -9.83 2.65 36.70
C GLU A 92 -8.48 2.54 37.39
N ARG A 93 -8.10 1.34 37.85
CA ARG A 93 -6.75 1.09 38.38
C ARG A 93 -5.69 0.94 37.29
N TYR A 94 -6.10 0.70 36.05
CA TYR A 94 -5.22 0.49 34.91
C TYR A 94 -5.07 1.79 34.13
N THR A 95 -3.92 1.99 33.50
CA THR A 95 -3.77 3.02 32.46
C THR A 95 -4.48 2.57 31.19
N LEU A 96 -4.93 3.50 30.34
CA LEU A 96 -5.62 3.11 29.09
C LEU A 96 -4.74 2.25 28.17
N GLY A 97 -3.42 2.45 28.19
CA GLY A 97 -2.47 1.62 27.41
C GLY A 97 -2.35 0.16 27.90
N GLU A 98 -2.83 -0.14 29.11
CA GLU A 98 -2.90 -1.50 29.67
C GLU A 98 -4.26 -2.17 29.42
N LEU A 99 -5.16 -1.49 28.71
CA LEU A 99 -6.49 -1.97 28.38
C LEU A 99 -6.58 -2.22 26.88
N THR A 100 -7.33 -3.25 26.50
CA THR A 100 -7.49 -3.64 25.10
C THR A 100 -8.91 -4.10 24.84
N LEU A 101 -9.56 -3.52 23.83
CA LEU A 101 -10.84 -4.00 23.34
C LEU A 101 -10.65 -5.35 22.65
N VAL A 102 -11.28 -6.40 23.16
CA VAL A 102 -11.19 -7.76 22.61
C VAL A 102 -12.48 -8.23 21.96
N GLY A 103 -13.57 -7.49 22.14
CA GLY A 103 -14.84 -7.79 21.47
C GLY A 103 -15.98 -6.96 22.02
N THR A 104 -17.17 -7.20 21.47
CA THR A 104 -18.41 -6.58 21.92
C THR A 104 -19.50 -7.63 22.02
N LEU A 105 -20.42 -7.43 22.96
CA LEU A 105 -21.59 -8.27 23.16
C LEU A 105 -22.84 -7.44 22.86
N SER A 106 -23.69 -7.92 21.95
CA SER A 106 -25.04 -7.40 21.77
C SER A 106 -26.03 -8.33 22.47
N LYS A 107 -26.93 -7.76 23.28
CA LYS A 107 -28.06 -8.53 23.82
C LYS A 107 -29.26 -8.29 22.91
N SER A 108 -29.79 -9.36 22.32
CA SER A 108 -30.84 -9.32 21.29
C SER A 108 -32.11 -8.55 21.68
N GLU A 109 -32.36 -8.35 22.98
CA GLU A 109 -33.59 -7.72 23.50
C GLU A 109 -33.44 -6.23 23.83
N SER A 110 -32.24 -5.73 24.11
CA SER A 110 -32.04 -4.36 24.63
C SER A 110 -31.36 -3.41 23.65
N GLY A 111 -30.84 -3.90 22.52
CA GLY A 111 -30.13 -3.08 21.52
C GLY A 111 -28.80 -2.48 21.98
N ALA A 112 -28.54 -2.41 23.29
CA ALA A 112 -27.31 -1.87 23.86
C ALA A 112 -26.12 -2.81 23.62
N LEU A 113 -25.07 -2.26 23.02
CA LEU A 113 -23.78 -2.93 22.84
C LEU A 113 -22.95 -2.80 24.12
N LYS A 114 -22.35 -3.89 24.57
CA LYS A 114 -21.37 -3.90 25.67
C LYS A 114 -19.99 -4.18 25.11
N ALA A 115 -18.96 -3.55 25.66
CA ALA A 115 -17.58 -3.82 25.29
C ALA A 115 -16.92 -4.83 26.23
N LEU A 116 -16.05 -5.66 25.69
CA LEU A 116 -15.19 -6.57 26.43
C LEU A 116 -13.77 -6.01 26.43
N ILE A 117 -13.31 -5.58 27.61
CA ILE A 117 -12.00 -4.97 27.81
C ILE A 117 -11.10 -5.97 28.53
N LYS A 118 -10.02 -6.36 27.88
CA LYS A 118 -8.95 -7.17 28.46
C LYS A 118 -7.93 -6.25 29.12
N THR A 119 -7.59 -6.56 30.36
CA THR A 119 -6.51 -5.90 31.11
C THR A 119 -5.16 -6.54 30.78
N PHE A 120 -4.07 -5.84 31.08
CA PHE A 120 -2.71 -6.38 30.92
C PHE A 120 -2.47 -7.68 31.72
N SER A 121 -3.17 -7.87 32.84
CA SER A 121 -3.12 -9.12 33.63
C SER A 121 -3.87 -10.29 33.01
N GLY A 122 -4.58 -10.06 31.89
CA GLY A 122 -5.32 -11.09 31.15
C GLY A 122 -6.80 -11.20 31.54
N SER A 123 -7.25 -10.51 32.59
CA SER A 123 -8.66 -10.50 32.98
C SER A 123 -9.51 -9.70 32.01
N VAL A 124 -10.68 -10.22 31.64
CA VAL A 124 -11.66 -9.56 30.76
C VAL A 124 -12.82 -9.01 31.60
N HIS A 125 -13.15 -7.75 31.37
CA HIS A 125 -14.24 -7.04 32.02
C HIS A 125 -15.24 -6.55 30.97
N THR A 126 -16.52 -6.65 31.30
CA THR A 126 -17.61 -6.11 30.47
C THR A 126 -17.95 -4.69 30.93
N VAL A 127 -18.08 -3.76 29.99
CA VAL A 127 -18.45 -2.36 30.23
C VAL A 127 -19.53 -1.88 29.27
N GLU A 128 -20.26 -0.86 29.68
CA GLU A 128 -21.36 -0.22 28.96
C GLU A 128 -21.08 1.28 28.77
N GLU A 129 -21.86 1.94 27.92
CA GLU A 129 -21.81 3.40 27.79
C GLU A 129 -22.07 4.08 29.15
N GLY A 130 -21.25 5.08 29.48
CA GLY A 130 -21.29 5.77 30.77
C GLY A 130 -20.40 5.15 31.86
N ASN A 131 -19.88 3.93 31.70
CA ASN A 131 -18.88 3.38 32.60
C ASN A 131 -17.53 4.11 32.51
N TYR A 132 -16.69 3.89 33.52
CA TYR A 132 -15.39 4.54 33.67
C TYR A 132 -14.24 3.54 33.60
N MET A 133 -13.20 3.89 32.85
CA MET A 133 -11.96 3.12 32.77
C MET A 133 -10.74 4.02 32.59
N GLY A 134 -9.56 3.49 32.91
CA GLY A 134 -8.35 4.28 32.89
C GLY A 134 -8.16 5.12 34.16
N LYS A 135 -6.90 5.39 34.52
CA LYS A 135 -6.56 6.24 35.69
C LYS A 135 -7.03 7.69 35.57
N ASN A 136 -7.27 8.17 34.34
CA ASN A 136 -7.66 9.54 34.06
C ASN A 136 -9.20 9.70 33.94
N HIS A 137 -9.96 8.94 34.72
CA HIS A 137 -11.42 9.02 34.78
C HIS A 137 -12.10 8.94 33.39
N GLY A 138 -11.62 8.04 32.53
CA GLY A 138 -12.08 7.90 31.16
C GLY A 138 -13.52 7.41 31.10
N ARG A 139 -14.46 8.29 30.74
CA ARG A 139 -15.88 7.94 30.61
C ARG A 139 -16.17 7.45 29.20
N ILE A 140 -16.76 6.26 29.08
CA ILE A 140 -17.18 5.71 27.79
C ILE A 140 -18.38 6.50 27.26
N ILE A 141 -18.24 7.05 26.05
CA ILE A 141 -19.29 7.84 25.41
C ILE A 141 -19.99 7.07 24.28
N ASN A 142 -19.29 6.14 23.63
CA ASN A 142 -19.88 5.32 22.59
C ASN A 142 -19.19 3.96 22.48
N ILE A 143 -19.98 2.93 22.19
CA ILE A 143 -19.49 1.60 21.89
C ILE A 143 -19.98 1.17 20.51
N SER A 144 -19.06 0.74 19.65
CA SER A 144 -19.35 0.15 18.33
C SER A 144 -18.70 -1.23 18.21
N GLU A 145 -19.05 -1.99 17.17
CA GLU A 145 -18.53 -3.35 16.95
C GLU A 145 -17.00 -3.42 16.82
N SER A 146 -16.35 -2.34 16.37
CA SER A 146 -14.92 -2.30 16.09
C SER A 146 -14.12 -1.33 16.94
N LYS A 147 -14.76 -0.48 17.73
CA LYS A 147 -14.10 0.50 18.60
C LYS A 147 -14.95 0.93 19.79
N VAL A 148 -14.27 1.43 20.82
CA VAL A 148 -14.84 2.12 21.97
C VAL A 148 -14.31 3.55 22.00
N ASP A 149 -15.20 4.53 22.09
CA ASP A 149 -14.86 5.94 22.24
C ASP A 149 -15.12 6.40 23.68
N LEU A 150 -14.16 7.12 24.24
CA LEU A 150 -14.19 7.60 25.63
C LEU A 150 -13.57 8.99 25.75
N ILE A 151 -13.84 9.67 26.86
CA ILE A 151 -13.26 10.98 27.19
C ILE A 151 -12.53 10.87 28.52
N GLU A 152 -11.22 11.12 28.52
CA GLU A 152 -10.41 11.25 29.73
C GLU A 152 -10.46 12.67 30.28
N VAL A 153 -10.31 12.82 31.60
CA VAL A 153 -10.14 14.10 32.28
C VAL A 153 -8.73 14.14 32.84
N VAL A 154 -7.89 15.02 32.30
CA VAL A 154 -6.47 15.13 32.65
C VAL A 154 -6.12 16.53 33.16
N PRO A 155 -5.19 16.67 34.11
CA PRO A 155 -4.79 17.98 34.61
C PRO A 155 -4.05 18.76 33.52
N ASN A 156 -4.31 20.07 33.45
CA ASN A 156 -3.75 20.96 32.42
C ASN A 156 -2.38 21.59 32.80
N GLY A 157 -1.87 21.29 34.00
CA GLY A 157 -0.60 21.83 34.53
C GLY A 157 -0.71 23.21 35.21
N SER A 158 -1.78 23.97 34.95
CA SER A 158 -2.05 25.29 35.55
C SER A 158 -3.09 25.24 36.68
N GLY A 159 -3.39 24.03 37.19
CA GLY A 159 -4.38 23.80 38.25
C GLY A 159 -5.82 23.58 37.77
N GLY A 160 -6.05 23.54 36.45
CA GLY A 160 -7.34 23.16 35.85
C GLY A 160 -7.32 21.76 35.22
N TRP A 161 -8.43 21.39 34.59
CA TRP A 161 -8.62 20.10 33.95
C TRP A 161 -9.03 20.27 32.51
N ILE A 162 -8.63 19.31 31.67
CA ILE A 162 -9.07 19.26 30.28
C ILE A 162 -9.62 17.88 29.90
N SER A 163 -10.59 17.89 28.99
CA SER A 163 -11.09 16.67 28.38
C SER A 163 -10.21 16.23 27.20
N ARG A 164 -9.84 14.95 27.16
CA ARG A 164 -9.09 14.37 26.04
C ARG A 164 -9.90 13.20 25.43
N PRO A 165 -10.39 13.34 24.19
CA PRO A 165 -11.05 12.23 23.51
C PRO A 165 -10.03 11.13 23.18
N HIS A 166 -10.45 9.88 23.35
CA HIS A 166 -9.65 8.71 23.03
C HIS A 166 -10.53 7.63 22.39
N SER A 167 -9.97 6.93 21.40
CA SER A 167 -10.65 5.83 20.71
C SER A 167 -9.77 4.58 20.77
N MET A 168 -10.36 3.48 21.21
CA MET A 168 -9.70 2.18 21.32
C MET A 168 -10.31 1.22 20.30
N GLY A 169 -9.52 0.84 19.29
CA GLY A 169 -9.92 -0.13 18.29
C GLY A 169 -9.90 -1.57 18.79
N LEU A 170 -10.71 -2.42 18.16
CA LEU A 170 -10.75 -3.86 18.42
C LEU A 170 -9.40 -4.48 18.08
N GLN A 171 -8.85 -5.26 19.02
CA GLN A 171 -7.62 -6.01 18.78
C GLN A 171 -7.89 -7.03 17.66
N ALA A 172 -7.35 -6.77 16.48
CA ALA A 172 -7.34 -7.74 15.40
C ALA A 172 -6.61 -9.00 15.90
N SER A 173 -7.29 -10.14 15.83
CA SER A 173 -6.62 -11.42 15.97
C SER A 173 -5.67 -11.57 14.78
N ALA A 174 -4.40 -11.30 15.01
CA ALA A 174 -3.36 -11.71 14.09
C ALA A 174 -3.51 -13.23 13.93
N ARG A 175 -3.96 -13.63 12.75
CA ARG A 175 -4.07 -15.03 12.33
C ARG A 175 -2.65 -15.58 12.42
N SER A 176 -2.32 -16.21 13.54
CA SER A 176 -1.07 -16.93 13.75
C SER A 176 -1.10 -18.12 12.80
N GLY A 177 -0.66 -17.88 11.57
CA GLY A 177 -0.39 -18.94 10.61
C GLY A 177 0.90 -19.63 11.01
N ASN A 178 0.78 -20.82 11.59
CA ASN A 178 1.52 -22.00 11.16
C ASN A 178 0.80 -23.27 11.68
#